data_AF-A0A1A7WCK2-F1
#
_entry.id   AF-A0A1A7WCK2-F1
#
_cell.length_a   1.000
_cell.length_b   1.000
_cell.length_c   1.000
_cell.angle_alpha   90.00
_cell.angle_beta   90.00
_cell.angle_gamma   90.00
#
_symmetry.space_group_name_H-M   'P 1'
#
loop_
_entity.id
_entity.type
_entity.pdbx_description
1 polymer ?
#
loop_
_entity_poly.entity_id
_entity_poly.type
_entity_poly.pdbx_seq_one_letter_code
_entity_poly.pdbx_strand_id
1 'polypeptide(L)'
;MDGLTMKKYRREPYHRIFVNRSLAMEKIKCFGFDMDYTLAVYKSPEYESLGFELTVERLVSIGYPQELLSFVYDPSFPTRGLVFDTMYGNLLKVDAYGNILVCVHGFNFLRGPEIRERYPNKFIQRDDTERFYILNTLFNLP
;
A
#
# COMPACT_ATOMS: atom_id res chain seq x y z
N MET A 1 26.81 43.25 18.43
CA MET A 1 27.05 42.88 17.02
C MET A 1 26.43 41.51 16.84
N ASP A 2 25.16 41.49 16.44
CA ASP A 2 24.36 40.27 16.36
C ASP A 2 24.73 39.51 15.08
N GLY A 3 25.45 38.42 15.25
CA GLY A 3 25.73 37.47 14.18
C GLY A 3 24.44 36.74 13.82
N LEU A 4 23.78 37.19 12.76
CA LEU A 4 22.69 36.47 12.11
C LEU A 4 23.21 35.09 11.66
N THR A 5 23.02 34.07 12.49
CA THR A 5 23.08 32.67 12.06
C THR A 5 22.03 32.49 10.96
N MET A 6 22.46 32.46 9.69
CA MET A 6 21.62 32.02 8.59
C MET A 6 21.07 30.64 8.94
N LYS A 7 19.78 30.55 9.27
CA LYS A 7 19.09 29.27 9.41
C LYS A 7 19.31 28.49 8.12
N LYS A 8 20.17 27.47 8.16
CA LYS A 8 20.29 26.50 7.08
C LYS A 8 18.95 25.78 7.02
N TYR A 9 18.04 26.26 6.18
CA TYR A 9 16.63 25.86 6.06
C TYR A 9 16.42 24.43 5.52
N ARG A 10 17.37 23.53 5.75
CA ARG A 10 17.31 22.15 5.31
C ARG A 10 17.34 21.25 6.53
N ARG A 11 16.15 21.07 7.14
CA ARG A 11 15.92 19.96 8.07
C ARG A 11 16.36 18.65 7.43
N GLU A 12 16.68 17.65 8.22
CA GLU A 12 16.93 16.30 7.71
C GLU A 12 15.69 15.78 6.97
N PRO A 13 15.84 14.92 5.92
CA PRO A 13 14.70 14.49 5.10
C PRO A 13 13.52 13.94 5.90
N TYR A 14 13.77 13.20 6.98
CA TYR A 14 12.74 12.62 7.85
C TYR A 14 11.96 13.65 8.70
N HIS A 15 12.40 14.91 8.74
CA HIS A 15 11.72 16.02 9.40
C HIS A 15 11.18 17.09 8.42
N ARG A 16 11.21 16.82 7.11
CA ARG A 16 10.74 17.76 6.07
C ARG A 16 9.26 17.56 5.75
N ILE A 17 8.62 18.66 5.39
CA ILE A 17 7.33 18.66 4.69
C ILE A 17 7.63 18.86 3.20
N PHE A 18 7.24 17.91 2.34
CA PHE A 18 7.44 18.00 0.89
C PHE A 18 6.35 18.84 0.23
N VAL A 19 6.67 19.48 -0.91
CA VAL A 19 5.78 20.43 -1.60
C VAL A 19 5.64 20.05 -3.06
N ASN A 20 4.45 19.60 -3.45
CA ASN A 20 4.10 19.36 -4.86
C ASN A 20 3.55 20.62 -5.54
N ARG A 21 2.79 21.44 -4.81
CA ARG A 21 2.23 22.73 -5.25
C ARG A 21 2.44 23.76 -4.14
N SER A 22 2.80 24.98 -4.51
CA SER A 22 3.01 26.08 -3.56
C SER A 22 1.76 26.35 -2.73
N LEU A 23 1.92 26.50 -1.41
CA LEU A 23 0.82 26.75 -0.47
C LEU A 23 1.25 27.83 0.54
N ALA A 24 0.51 28.94 0.58
CA ALA A 24 0.75 30.03 1.52
C ALA A 24 0.01 29.76 2.84
N MET A 25 0.73 29.29 3.86
CA MET A 25 0.15 28.86 5.15
C MET A 25 -0.65 29.95 5.87
N GLU A 26 -0.30 31.23 5.67
CA GLU A 26 -1.04 32.38 6.25
C GLU A 26 -2.51 32.46 5.81
N LYS A 27 -2.84 31.89 4.65
CA LYS A 27 -4.20 31.87 4.09
C LYS A 27 -5.07 30.76 4.68
N ILE A 28 -4.48 29.76 5.35
CA ILE A 28 -5.22 28.64 5.95
C ILE A 28 -5.82 29.08 7.29
N LYS A 29 -7.13 28.87 7.46
CA LYS A 29 -7.88 29.25 8.67
C LYS A 29 -8.38 28.07 9.51
N CYS A 30 -8.45 26.88 8.91
CA CYS A 30 -8.89 25.66 9.57
C CYS A 30 -7.89 24.54 9.30
N PHE A 31 -7.66 23.69 10.30
CA PHE A 31 -6.84 22.49 10.20
C PHE A 31 -7.71 21.28 10.54
N GLY A 32 -8.00 20.45 9.54
CA GLY A 32 -8.74 19.19 9.73
C GLY A 32 -7.76 18.03 9.86
N PHE A 33 -8.11 17.04 10.69
CA PHE A 33 -7.32 15.84 10.92
C PHE A 33 -8.20 14.60 10.74
N ASP A 34 -7.67 13.60 10.06
CA ASP A 34 -8.13 12.23 10.16
C ASP A 34 -7.46 11.55 11.37
N MET A 35 -7.99 10.43 11.84
CA MET A 35 -7.48 9.74 13.03
C MET A 35 -6.48 8.65 12.66
N ASP A 36 -6.95 7.58 12.01
CA ASP A 36 -6.20 6.36 11.81
C ASP A 36 -5.07 6.53 10.79
N TYR A 37 -3.87 6.08 11.16
CA TYR A 37 -2.63 6.30 10.40
C TYR A 37 -2.30 7.78 10.07
N THR A 38 -3.00 8.73 10.70
CA THR A 38 -2.73 10.18 10.61
C THR A 38 -2.31 10.74 11.98
N LEU A 39 -3.20 10.71 12.97
CA LEU A 39 -2.88 11.04 14.36
C LEU A 39 -2.47 9.79 15.14
N ALA A 40 -3.22 8.70 14.95
CA ALA A 40 -2.97 7.39 15.55
C ALA A 40 -2.21 6.51 14.57
N VAL A 41 -0.88 6.57 14.60
CA VAL A 41 -0.03 5.68 13.80
C VAL A 41 0.17 4.38 14.55
N TYR A 42 -0.44 3.31 14.04
CA TYR A 42 -0.29 1.96 14.59
C TYR A 42 1.15 1.45 14.40
N LYS A 43 1.61 0.64 15.36
CA LYS A 43 2.96 0.08 15.32
C LYS A 43 3.02 -1.09 14.34
N SER A 44 4.04 -1.07 13.50
CA SER A 44 4.35 -2.12 12.53
C SER A 44 5.52 -2.96 13.04
N PRO A 45 5.46 -4.32 12.97
CA PRO A 45 4.42 -5.11 12.29
C PRO A 45 3.28 -5.61 13.20
N GLU A 46 3.23 -5.20 14.47
CA GLU A 46 2.33 -5.83 15.46
C GLU A 46 0.85 -5.63 15.12
N TYR A 47 0.46 -4.45 14.63
CA TYR A 47 -0.94 -4.18 14.29
C TYR A 47 -1.39 -4.94 13.04
N GLU A 48 -0.54 -5.00 12.02
CA GLU A 48 -0.81 -5.79 10.81
C GLU A 48 -0.89 -7.28 11.13
N SER A 49 0.01 -7.80 11.98
CA SER A 49 0.01 -9.21 12.41
C SER A 49 -1.28 -9.56 13.14
N LEU A 50 -1.74 -8.70 14.07
CA LEU A 50 -3.02 -8.88 14.75
C LEU A 50 -4.20 -8.89 13.75
N GLY A 51 -4.22 -7.97 12.80
CA GLY A 51 -5.26 -7.92 11.77
C GLY A 51 -5.27 -9.18 10.90
N PHE A 52 -4.10 -9.70 10.54
CA PHE A 52 -3.94 -10.94 9.78
C PHE A 52 -4.48 -12.15 10.54
N GLU A 53 -4.06 -12.33 11.80
CA GLU A 53 -4.50 -13.43 12.67
C GLU A 53 -6.02 -13.47 12.83
N LEU A 54 -6.64 -12.33 13.17
CA LEU A 54 -8.09 -12.24 13.34
C LEU A 54 -8.85 -12.49 12.03
N THR A 55 -8.28 -12.08 10.89
CA THR A 55 -8.88 -12.34 9.57
C THR A 55 -8.81 -13.82 9.21
N VAL A 56 -7.67 -14.47 9.46
CA VAL A 56 -7.49 -15.91 9.27
C VAL A 56 -8.46 -16.71 10.14
N GLU A 57 -8.54 -16.41 11.44
CA GLU A 57 -9.49 -17.05 12.35
C GLU A 57 -10.93 -16.86 11.86
N ARG A 58 -11.28 -15.66 11.38
CA ARG A 58 -12.61 -15.39 10.85
C ARG A 58 -12.90 -16.21 9.60
N LEU A 59 -11.97 -16.33 8.66
CA LEU A 59 -12.14 -17.15 7.45
C LEU A 59 -12.36 -18.62 7.80
N VAL A 60 -11.57 -19.17 8.72
CA VAL A 60 -11.72 -20.56 9.17
C VAL A 60 -13.06 -20.76 9.88
N SER A 61 -13.51 -19.78 10.69
CA SER A 61 -14.81 -19.84 11.38
C SER A 61 -16.02 -19.94 10.43
N ILE A 62 -15.88 -19.45 9.18
CA ILE A 62 -16.94 -19.49 8.17
C ILE A 62 -16.77 -20.65 7.16
N GLY A 63 -15.79 -21.53 7.37
CA GLY A 63 -15.64 -22.79 6.62
C GLY A 63 -14.41 -22.89 5.71
N TYR A 64 -13.46 -21.95 5.78
CA TYR A 64 -12.18 -22.13 5.09
C TYR A 64 -11.33 -23.24 5.76
N PRO A 65 -10.38 -23.86 5.02
CA PRO A 65 -9.57 -24.97 5.53
C PRO A 65 -8.75 -24.62 6.77
N GLN A 66 -8.54 -25.59 7.66
CA GLN A 66 -7.83 -25.41 8.94
C GLN A 66 -6.35 -25.08 8.75
N GLU A 67 -5.77 -25.45 7.61
CA GLU A 67 -4.39 -25.17 7.23
C GLU A 67 -4.06 -23.68 7.26
N LEU A 68 -5.05 -22.79 7.06
CA LEU A 68 -4.87 -21.34 7.14
C LEU A 68 -4.39 -20.88 8.52
N LEU A 69 -4.74 -21.59 9.61
CA LEU A 69 -4.27 -21.26 10.97
C LEU A 69 -2.76 -21.42 11.14
N SER A 70 -2.08 -22.09 10.20
CA SER A 70 -0.61 -22.19 10.19
C SER A 70 0.09 -20.98 9.57
N PHE A 71 -0.66 -20.06 8.96
CA PHE A 71 -0.08 -18.88 8.33
C PHE A 71 0.40 -17.88 9.38
N VAL A 72 1.57 -17.31 9.11
CA VAL A 72 2.18 -16.25 9.91
C VAL A 72 2.39 -15.05 9.00
N TYR A 73 1.99 -13.87 9.47
CA TYR A 73 2.16 -12.64 8.71
C TYR A 73 3.65 -12.34 8.46
N ASP A 74 4.02 -12.08 7.21
CA ASP A 74 5.37 -11.68 6.80
C ASP A 74 5.36 -10.23 6.28
N PRO A 75 5.86 -9.24 7.06
CA PRO A 75 5.87 -7.85 6.66
C PRO A 75 6.82 -7.55 5.49
N SER A 76 7.68 -8.49 5.09
CA SER A 76 8.63 -8.30 3.99
C SER A 76 8.01 -8.51 2.60
N PHE A 77 6.83 -9.14 2.53
CA PHE A 77 6.15 -9.43 1.28
C PHE A 77 5.28 -8.28 0.76
N PRO A 78 4.28 -7.77 1.49
CA PRO A 78 3.34 -6.80 0.94
C PRO A 78 3.98 -5.41 0.78
N THR A 79 3.57 -4.71 -0.27
CA THR A 79 3.83 -3.27 -0.43
C THR A 79 2.50 -2.58 -0.68
N ARG A 80 2.26 -1.44 -0.02
CA ARG A 80 1.03 -0.67 -0.22
C ARG A 80 0.87 -0.18 -1.67
N GLY A 81 -0.37 -0.16 -2.16
CA GLY A 81 -0.72 0.32 -3.50
C GLY A 81 -0.67 -0.72 -4.60
N LEU A 82 -0.60 -2.01 -4.23
CA LEU A 82 -0.79 -3.11 -5.18
C LEU A 82 -2.25 -3.18 -5.66
N VAL A 83 -2.43 -3.80 -6.83
CA VAL A 83 -3.74 -4.07 -7.41
C VAL A 83 -3.97 -5.58 -7.41
N PHE A 84 -5.08 -6.02 -6.83
CA PHE A 84 -5.50 -7.42 -6.89
C PHE A 84 -6.43 -7.61 -8.10
N ASP A 85 -6.06 -8.52 -9.00
CA ASP A 85 -6.90 -8.95 -10.12
C ASP A 85 -7.76 -10.14 -9.69
N THR A 86 -9.05 -9.91 -9.49
CA THR A 86 -9.99 -10.94 -9.02
C THR A 86 -10.22 -12.05 -10.05
N MET A 87 -9.97 -11.79 -11.33
CA MET A 87 -10.16 -12.77 -12.41
C MET A 87 -9.06 -13.84 -12.41
N TYR A 88 -7.82 -13.45 -12.16
CA TYR A 88 -6.65 -14.35 -12.24
C TYR A 88 -5.96 -14.60 -10.90
N GLY A 89 -6.37 -13.93 -9.83
CA GLY A 89 -5.77 -14.06 -8.50
C GLY A 89 -4.33 -13.56 -8.43
N ASN A 90 -3.99 -12.51 -9.18
CA ASN A 90 -2.64 -11.94 -9.22
C ASN A 90 -2.56 -10.63 -8.43
N LEU A 91 -1.44 -10.44 -7.73
CA LEU A 91 -1.03 -9.14 -7.20
C LEU A 91 -0.16 -8.42 -8.22
N LEU A 92 -0.58 -7.21 -8.59
CA LEU A 92 0.03 -6.40 -9.63
C LEU A 92 0.59 -5.10 -9.05
N LYS A 93 1.84 -4.79 -9.37
CA LYS A 93 2.39 -3.44 -9.21
C LYS A 93 2.31 -2.75 -10.56
N VAL A 94 1.64 -1.61 -10.61
CA VAL A 94 1.38 -0.87 -11.86
C VAL A 94 1.84 0.56 -11.77
N ASP A 95 2.13 1.16 -12.93
CA ASP A 95 2.36 2.61 -13.04
C ASP A 95 1.05 3.40 -13.11
N ALA A 96 1.16 4.72 -13.29
CA ALA A 96 0.01 5.61 -13.41
C ALA A 96 -0.88 5.32 -14.64
N TYR A 97 -0.33 4.67 -15.66
CA TYR A 97 -1.03 4.31 -16.89
C TYR A 97 -1.58 2.89 -16.86
N GLY A 98 -1.36 2.12 -15.78
CA GLY A 98 -1.81 0.73 -15.70
C GLY A 98 -0.86 -0.28 -16.35
N ASN A 99 0.35 0.12 -16.72
CA ASN A 99 1.36 -0.84 -17.19
C ASN A 99 1.88 -1.67 -16.02
N ILE A 100 2.02 -2.97 -16.23
CA ILE A 100 2.46 -3.93 -15.22
C ILE A 100 3.98 -3.85 -15.05
N LEU A 101 4.41 -3.48 -13.85
CA LEU A 101 5.80 -3.46 -13.40
C LEU A 101 6.20 -4.78 -12.75
N VAL A 102 5.31 -5.33 -11.92
CA VAL A 102 5.49 -6.62 -11.21
C VAL A 102 4.16 -7.36 -11.22
N CYS A 103 4.22 -8.69 -11.37
CA CYS A 103 3.07 -9.57 -11.27
C CYS A 103 3.45 -10.79 -10.43
N VAL A 104 2.65 -11.10 -9.41
CA VAL A 104 2.87 -12.22 -8.50
C VAL A 104 1.59 -13.04 -8.40
N HIS A 105 1.72 -14.36 -8.52
CA HIS A 105 0.62 -15.31 -8.29
C HIS A 105 0.93 -16.13 -7.04
N GLY A 106 0.18 -15.91 -5.95
CA GLY A 106 0.59 -16.38 -4.62
C GLY A 106 1.95 -15.78 -4.24
N PHE A 107 2.98 -16.62 -4.13
CA PHE A 107 4.38 -16.20 -3.91
C PHE A 107 5.29 -16.34 -5.14
N ASN A 108 4.73 -16.73 -6.30
CA ASN A 108 5.51 -16.90 -7.53
C ASN A 108 5.54 -15.60 -8.35
N PHE A 109 6.74 -15.03 -8.53
CA PHE A 109 6.96 -13.85 -9.35
C PHE A 109 6.98 -14.22 -10.83
N LEU A 110 5.99 -13.74 -11.58
CA LEU A 110 5.85 -14.06 -12.99
C LEU A 110 6.80 -13.23 -13.86
N ARG A 111 7.36 -13.87 -14.89
CA ARG A 111 8.24 -13.22 -15.86
C ARG A 111 7.45 -12.65 -17.03
N GLY A 112 8.11 -11.78 -17.81
CA GLY A 112 7.50 -11.08 -18.94
C GLY A 112 6.69 -11.94 -19.91
N PRO A 113 7.16 -13.13 -20.34
CA PRO A 113 6.38 -14.02 -21.20
C PRO A 113 5.10 -14.56 -20.53
N GLU A 114 5.20 -15.07 -19.30
CA GLU A 114 4.06 -15.60 -18.52
C GLU A 114 3.02 -14.52 -18.22
N ILE A 115 3.47 -13.28 -17.99
CA ILE A 115 2.58 -12.13 -17.85
C ILE A 115 1.79 -11.89 -19.14
N ARG A 116 2.41 -12.04 -20.32
CA ARG A 116 1.74 -11.78 -21.62
C ARG A 116 0.65 -12.80 -21.94
N GLU A 117 0.70 -13.99 -21.37
CA GLU A 117 -0.38 -14.98 -21.54
C GLU A 117 -1.70 -14.50 -20.94
N ARG A 118 -1.63 -13.80 -19.79
CA ARG A 118 -2.80 -13.26 -19.07
C ARG A 118 -3.06 -11.79 -19.39
N TYR A 119 -2.01 -11.04 -19.67
CA TYR A 119 -2.01 -9.61 -19.94
C TYR A 119 -1.22 -9.33 -21.23
N PRO A 120 -1.79 -9.56 -22.43
CA PRO A 120 -1.04 -9.50 -23.70
C PRO A 120 -0.31 -8.17 -23.93
N ASN A 121 -0.94 -7.06 -23.57
CA ASN A 121 -0.37 -5.72 -23.66
C ASN A 121 0.39 -5.27 -22.40
N LYS A 122 0.60 -6.17 -21.43
CA LYS A 122 1.15 -5.88 -20.08
C LYS A 122 0.48 -4.67 -19.42
N PHE A 123 -0.83 -4.57 -19.57
CA PHE A 123 -1.63 -3.41 -19.19
C PHE A 123 -2.93 -3.89 -18.55
N ILE A 124 -3.43 -3.10 -17.59
CA ILE A 124 -4.75 -3.27 -16.99
C ILE A 124 -5.57 -1.98 -17.11
N GLN A 125 -6.88 -2.13 -17.29
CA GLN A 125 -7.83 -1.02 -17.20
C GLN A 125 -8.17 -0.78 -15.73
N ARG A 126 -7.38 0.06 -15.06
CA ARG A 126 -7.50 0.28 -13.60
C ARG A 126 -8.88 0.76 -13.13
N ASP A 127 -9.64 1.39 -14.03
CA ASP A 127 -10.99 1.89 -13.75
C ASP A 127 -12.06 0.79 -13.81
N ASP A 128 -11.72 -0.42 -14.27
CA ASP A 128 -12.55 -1.62 -14.14
C ASP A 128 -12.52 -2.11 -12.68
N THR A 129 -13.24 -1.39 -11.82
CA THR A 129 -13.27 -1.60 -10.37
C THR A 129 -14.00 -2.87 -9.93
N GLU A 130 -14.77 -3.51 -10.81
CA GLU A 130 -15.36 -4.83 -10.54
C GLU A 130 -14.29 -5.92 -10.55
N ARG A 131 -13.28 -5.76 -11.41
CA ARG A 131 -12.18 -6.70 -11.55
C ARG A 131 -10.96 -6.35 -10.70
N PHE A 132 -10.57 -5.07 -10.68
CA PHE A 132 -9.32 -4.64 -10.08
C PHE A 132 -9.55 -3.90 -8.78
N TYR A 133 -9.07 -4.48 -7.67
CA TYR A 133 -9.14 -3.86 -6.36
C TYR A 133 -7.78 -3.23 -5.97
N ILE A 134 -7.77 -1.93 -5.65
CA ILE A 134 -6.55 -1.21 -5.27
C ILE A 134 -6.37 -1.18 -3.74
N LEU A 135 -5.28 -1.76 -3.26
CA LEU A 135 -4.93 -1.88 -1.84
C LEU A 135 -4.23 -0.59 -1.34
N ASN A 136 -5.00 0.48 -1.15
CA ASN A 136 -4.49 1.84 -0.98
C ASN A 136 -3.98 2.19 0.42
N THR A 137 -4.52 1.57 1.47
CA THR A 137 -4.29 1.95 2.87
C THR A 137 -3.36 0.98 3.58
N LEU A 138 -2.83 1.37 4.75
CA LEU A 138 -2.05 0.46 5.59
C LEU A 138 -2.91 -0.65 6.23
N PHE A 139 -4.23 -0.47 6.28
CA PHE A 139 -5.17 -1.54 6.66
C PHE A 139 -5.25 -2.68 5.64
N ASN A 140 -4.73 -2.46 4.43
CA ASN A 140 -4.74 -3.46 3.36
C ASN A 140 -3.43 -4.26 3.26
N LEU A 141 -2.54 -4.13 4.24
CA LEU A 141 -1.29 -4.90 4.29
C LEU A 141 -1.49 -6.35 4.73
N PRO A 142 -2.32 -6.64 5.75
CA PRO A 142 -2.74 -8.01 6.07
C PRO A 142 -3.54 -8.64 4.91
#